data_AF-A0AAJ8E447-F1
#
_entry.id   AF-A0AAJ8E447-F1
#
_cell.length_a   1.000
_cell.length_b   1.000
_cell.length_c   1.000
_cell.angle_alpha   90.00
_cell.angle_beta   90.00
_cell.angle_gamma   90.00
#
_symmetry.space_group_name_H-M   'P 1'
#
loop_
_entity.id
_entity.type
_entity.pdbx_description
1 polymer ?
#
loop_
_entity_poly.entity_id
_entity_poly.type
_entity_poly.pdbx_seq_one_letter_code
_entity_poly.pdbx_strand_id
1 'polypeptide(L)'
;MSSAEESDKTGSVNREPQISSEIVVKFRPHVTLTEAKNMVFVEDNTRTVPVPKVFAYYTHGPFDRDADDYGSLYDTYIFMSFIEGQSLDRVWETYDSITKAQISTQLKDYIGELRQIGNGNGSYYIGSVGPGPVTDPILENYDNKGPFTSEDEFNNTLVKAYQAQAPKRHIKNLLSGMLSQRKHRTVFTHGDLRLANI
;
A
#
# COMPACT_ATOMS: atom_id res chain seq x y z
N MET A 1 18.65 -43.04 7.24
CA MET A 1 18.11 -41.88 6.51
C MET A 1 16.82 -41.48 7.20
N SER A 2 16.97 -40.70 8.27
CA SER A 2 15.90 -40.12 9.07
C SER A 2 16.59 -39.10 9.96
N SER A 3 16.13 -37.85 9.92
CA SER A 3 16.39 -36.73 10.83
C SER A 3 16.12 -35.46 10.03
N ALA A 4 15.40 -34.47 10.51
CA ALA A 4 14.53 -34.34 11.67
C ALA A 4 13.70 -33.08 11.38
N GLU A 5 12.40 -33.15 11.61
CA GLU A 5 11.58 -31.94 11.78
C GLU A 5 12.03 -31.27 13.08
N GLU A 6 12.58 -30.07 12.99
CA GLU A 6 12.73 -29.18 14.13
C GLU A 6 11.91 -27.93 13.84
N SER A 7 10.71 -27.92 14.43
CA SER A 7 9.80 -26.80 14.45
C SER A 7 10.35 -25.71 15.38
N ASP A 8 10.96 -24.67 14.81
CA ASP A 8 11.30 -23.47 15.57
C ASP A 8 10.07 -22.57 15.69
N LYS A 9 9.48 -22.54 16.89
CA LYS A 9 8.48 -21.57 17.31
C LYS A 9 9.21 -20.29 17.72
N THR A 10 9.48 -19.41 16.77
CA THR A 10 9.91 -18.04 17.05
C THR A 10 9.02 -17.05 16.29
N GLY A 11 8.59 -16.01 16.99
CA GLY A 11 7.55 -15.06 16.55
C GLY A 11 7.79 -14.52 15.15
N SER A 12 6.69 -14.33 14.41
CA SER A 12 6.65 -13.97 12.99
C SER A 12 7.44 -12.68 12.70
N VAL A 13 8.75 -12.83 12.51
CA VAL A 13 9.59 -11.82 11.86
C VAL A 13 9.51 -12.16 10.39
N ASN A 14 8.57 -11.49 9.75
CA ASN A 14 8.38 -11.37 8.32
C ASN A 14 9.68 -10.97 7.59
N ARG A 15 10.60 -11.92 7.36
CA ARG A 15 11.79 -11.70 6.52
C ARG A 15 11.48 -12.20 5.11
N GLU A 16 11.52 -11.31 4.16
CA GLU A 16 11.44 -11.66 2.74
C GLU A 16 12.71 -12.43 2.36
N PRO A 17 12.60 -13.55 1.61
CA PRO A 17 13.76 -14.34 1.22
C PRO A 17 14.73 -13.49 0.39
N GLN A 18 15.96 -13.35 0.89
CA GLN A 18 17.05 -12.68 0.21
C GLN A 18 17.74 -13.66 -0.74
N ILE A 19 17.74 -13.38 -2.03
CA ILE A 19 18.37 -14.23 -3.06
C ILE A 19 19.87 -13.94 -3.15
N SER A 20 20.28 -12.70 -2.94
CA SER A 20 21.67 -12.27 -2.93
C SER A 20 21.85 -11.02 -2.05
N SER A 21 23.08 -10.55 -1.87
CA SER A 21 23.35 -9.29 -1.14
C SER A 21 22.58 -8.08 -1.68
N GLU A 22 22.15 -8.11 -2.94
CA GLU A 22 21.52 -6.99 -3.62
C GLU A 22 20.04 -7.20 -3.94
N ILE A 23 19.53 -8.44 -3.87
CA ILE A 23 18.20 -8.79 -4.36
C ILE A 23 17.40 -9.51 -3.27
N VAL A 24 16.20 -9.00 -3.03
CA VAL A 24 15.18 -9.62 -2.19
C VAL A 24 13.96 -9.98 -3.04
N VAL A 25 13.29 -11.07 -2.67
CA VAL A 25 12.01 -11.44 -3.28
C VAL A 25 10.89 -11.31 -2.27
N LYS A 26 9.93 -10.46 -2.62
CA LYS A 26 8.67 -10.37 -1.90
C LYS A 26 7.68 -11.36 -2.52
N PHE A 27 7.20 -12.29 -1.71
CA PHE A 27 6.13 -13.23 -2.03
C PHE A 27 5.24 -13.39 -0.81
N ARG A 28 3.93 -13.14 -0.95
CA ARG A 28 2.89 -13.44 0.04
C ARG A 28 1.54 -13.60 -0.64
N PRO A 29 0.58 -14.27 0.01
CA PRO A 29 -0.81 -14.37 -0.45
C PRO A 29 -1.44 -13.06 -0.93
N HIS A 30 -1.10 -11.94 -0.29
CA HIS A 30 -1.70 -10.63 -0.57
C HIS A 30 -0.79 -9.67 -1.35
N VAL A 31 0.39 -10.11 -1.80
CA VAL A 31 1.23 -9.28 -2.67
C VAL A 31 0.54 -9.15 -4.02
N THR A 32 0.35 -7.91 -4.46
CA THR A 32 -0.34 -7.61 -5.71
C THR A 32 0.64 -7.04 -6.73
N LEU A 33 0.33 -7.22 -8.02
CA LEU A 33 1.06 -6.54 -9.09
C LEU A 33 1.00 -5.00 -8.93
N THR A 34 -0.04 -4.49 -8.28
CA THR A 34 -0.19 -3.06 -7.96
C THR A 34 0.93 -2.56 -7.05
N GLU A 35 1.44 -3.39 -6.13
CA GLU A 35 2.57 -3.02 -5.27
C GLU A 35 3.84 -2.74 -6.08
N ALA A 36 4.20 -3.64 -7.00
CA ALA A 36 5.33 -3.43 -7.90
C ALA A 36 5.12 -2.20 -8.80
N LYS A 37 3.92 -2.04 -9.36
CA LYS A 37 3.57 -0.87 -10.19
C LYS A 37 3.66 0.45 -9.42
N ASN A 38 3.28 0.46 -8.14
CA ASN A 38 3.39 1.63 -7.28
C ASN A 38 4.86 2.02 -7.06
N MET A 39 5.75 1.06 -6.80
CA MET A 39 7.17 1.33 -6.64
C MET A 39 7.79 1.93 -7.91
N VAL A 40 7.55 1.29 -9.06
CA VAL A 40 8.01 1.81 -10.37
C VAL A 40 7.45 3.21 -10.64
N PHE A 41 6.17 3.42 -10.37
CA PHE A 41 5.53 4.72 -10.58
C PHE A 41 6.11 5.82 -9.69
N VAL A 42 6.42 5.54 -8.41
CA VAL A 42 7.08 6.50 -7.53
C VAL A 42 8.51 6.77 -7.97
N GLU A 43 9.27 5.74 -8.34
CA GLU A 43 10.63 5.86 -8.87
C GLU A 43 10.66 6.77 -10.13
N ASP A 44 9.71 6.58 -11.05
CA ASP A 44 9.63 7.35 -12.30
C ASP A 44 9.17 8.81 -12.12
N ASN A 45 8.41 9.10 -11.06
CA ASN A 45 7.76 10.40 -10.86
C ASN A 45 8.33 11.23 -9.71
N THR A 46 9.35 10.72 -9.01
CA THR A 46 10.02 11.42 -7.92
C THR A 46 11.54 11.36 -8.12
N ARG A 47 12.24 12.36 -7.58
CA ARG A 47 13.70 12.48 -7.64
C ARG A 47 14.37 11.97 -6.39
N THR A 48 13.71 12.09 -5.23
CA THR A 48 14.38 11.88 -3.93
C THR A 48 13.74 10.83 -3.05
N VAL A 49 12.50 10.40 -3.33
CA VAL A 49 11.81 9.40 -2.51
C VAL A 49 12.49 8.04 -2.67
N PRO A 50 13.07 7.47 -1.60
CA PRO A 50 13.69 6.16 -1.68
C PRO A 50 12.60 5.09 -1.77
N VAL A 51 12.62 4.31 -2.85
CA VAL A 51 11.81 3.10 -3.02
C VAL A 51 12.70 1.96 -3.52
N PRO A 52 12.40 0.69 -3.18
CA PRO A 52 13.11 -0.43 -3.75
C PRO A 52 12.99 -0.43 -5.28
N LYS A 53 14.13 -0.58 -5.96
CA LYS A 53 14.16 -0.71 -7.42
C LYS A 53 13.60 -2.07 -7.80
N VAL A 54 12.57 -2.08 -8.65
CA VAL A 54 11.94 -3.31 -9.12
C VAL A 54 12.70 -3.85 -10.34
N PHE A 55 13.20 -5.08 -10.25
CA PHE A 55 13.89 -5.75 -11.36
C PHE A 55 12.94 -6.59 -12.21
N ALA A 56 12.03 -7.29 -11.57
CA ALA A 56 11.02 -8.11 -12.23
C ALA A 56 9.85 -8.34 -11.29
N TYR A 57 8.66 -8.55 -11.85
CA TYR A 57 7.50 -9.02 -11.10
C TYR A 57 6.61 -9.87 -12.00
N TYR A 58 6.10 -10.97 -11.46
CA TYR A 58 5.21 -11.86 -12.19
C TYR A 58 4.28 -12.61 -11.25
N THR A 59 3.20 -13.13 -11.82
CA THR A 59 2.25 -14.00 -11.13
C THR A 59 2.40 -15.42 -11.67
N HIS A 60 2.53 -16.41 -10.79
CA HIS A 60 2.67 -17.82 -11.14
C HIS A 60 1.57 -18.66 -10.49
N GLY A 61 1.13 -19.70 -11.22
CA GLY A 61 -0.01 -20.54 -10.88
C GLY A 61 -0.83 -20.89 -12.14
N PRO A 62 -2.05 -21.44 -11.99
CA PRO A 62 -2.69 -21.75 -10.72
C PRO A 62 -2.03 -22.94 -10.02
N PHE A 63 -2.02 -22.92 -8.69
CA PHE A 63 -1.61 -24.04 -7.84
C PHE A 63 -2.82 -24.85 -7.38
N ASP A 64 -2.63 -26.14 -7.16
CA ASP A 64 -3.64 -27.02 -6.55
C ASP A 64 -3.66 -26.80 -5.03
N ARG A 65 -4.44 -25.82 -4.59
CA ARG A 65 -4.61 -25.43 -3.17
C ARG A 65 -5.99 -24.84 -2.93
N ASP A 66 -6.44 -24.88 -1.68
CA ASP A 66 -7.69 -24.23 -1.30
C ASP A 66 -7.53 -22.70 -1.33
N ALA A 67 -8.41 -22.02 -2.07
CA ALA A 67 -8.42 -20.58 -2.17
C ALA A 67 -8.88 -19.91 -0.87
N ASP A 68 -9.68 -20.60 -0.05
CA ASP A 68 -10.16 -20.06 1.23
C ASP A 68 -9.01 -20.00 2.26
N ASP A 69 -8.06 -20.94 2.20
CA ASP A 69 -6.90 -20.98 3.09
C ASP A 69 -5.77 -20.04 2.64
N TYR A 70 -5.54 -19.94 1.32
CA TYR A 70 -4.39 -19.23 0.75
C TYR A 70 -4.73 -17.89 0.09
N GLY A 71 -6.01 -17.52 0.01
CA GLY A 71 -6.50 -16.25 -0.55
C GLY A 71 -6.38 -16.11 -2.08
N SER A 72 -5.60 -16.95 -2.77
CA SER A 72 -5.42 -16.93 -4.22
C SER A 72 -4.86 -18.26 -4.71
N LEU A 73 -5.24 -18.71 -5.91
CA LEU A 73 -4.60 -19.84 -6.59
C LEU A 73 -3.25 -19.48 -7.22
N TYR A 74 -2.90 -18.19 -7.22
CA TYR A 74 -1.67 -17.68 -7.80
C TYR A 74 -0.82 -16.98 -6.73
N ASP A 75 0.50 -17.06 -6.88
CA ASP A 75 1.45 -16.29 -6.09
C ASP A 75 2.06 -15.18 -6.95
N THR A 76 2.15 -13.99 -6.37
CA THR A 76 2.87 -12.85 -6.98
C THR A 76 4.26 -12.76 -6.38
N TYR A 77 5.26 -12.65 -7.25
CA TYR A 77 6.65 -12.47 -6.88
C TYR A 77 7.12 -11.09 -7.35
N ILE A 78 7.77 -10.35 -6.47
CA ILE A 78 8.43 -9.07 -6.80
C ILE A 78 9.90 -9.20 -6.45
N PHE A 79 10.75 -9.10 -7.46
CA PHE A 79 12.19 -9.08 -7.35
C PHE A 79 12.62 -7.63 -7.29
N MET A 80 13.22 -7.22 -6.19
CA MET A 80 13.57 -5.82 -5.95
C MET A 80 14.91 -5.69 -5.23
N SER A 81 15.49 -4.48 -5.28
CA SER A 81 16.72 -4.18 -4.58
C SER A 81 16.55 -4.38 -3.07
N PHE A 82 17.52 -5.04 -2.45
CA PHE A 82 17.64 -5.05 -0.99
C PHE A 82 18.12 -3.67 -0.51
N ILE A 83 17.38 -3.06 0.42
CA ILE A 83 17.78 -1.80 1.06
C ILE A 83 18.33 -2.14 2.43
N GLU A 84 19.63 -1.88 2.64
CA GLU A 84 20.25 -2.07 3.94
C GLU A 84 19.73 -1.03 4.93
N GLY A 85 19.21 -1.50 6.07
CA GLY A 85 18.67 -0.63 7.10
C GLY A 85 17.91 -1.38 8.18
N GLN A 86 17.46 -0.62 9.18
CA GLN A 86 16.54 -1.09 10.21
C GLN A 86 15.29 -0.24 10.13
N SER A 87 14.13 -0.89 10.20
CA SER A 87 12.84 -0.20 10.19
C SER A 87 12.72 0.72 11.39
N LEU A 88 12.10 1.88 11.20
CA LEU A 88 12.03 2.90 12.26
C LEU A 88 11.36 2.38 13.52
N ASP A 89 10.38 1.48 13.43
CA ASP A 89 9.72 0.90 14.61
C ASP A 89 10.68 0.19 15.58
N ARG A 90 11.81 -0.32 15.07
CA ARG A 90 12.84 -1.00 15.89
C ARG A 90 13.80 -0.05 16.58
N VAL A 91 14.11 1.07 15.93
CA VAL A 91 15.20 1.97 16.34
C VAL A 91 14.70 3.31 16.85
N TRP A 92 13.43 3.67 16.62
CA TRP A 92 12.90 5.00 16.91
C TRP A 92 13.12 5.41 18.35
N GLU A 93 12.87 4.52 19.31
CA GLU A 93 13.05 4.82 20.74
C GLU A 93 14.52 4.98 21.15
N THR A 94 15.46 4.51 20.34
CA THR A 94 16.90 4.67 20.59
C THR A 94 17.45 6.00 20.10
N TYR A 95 16.72 6.71 19.23
CA TYR A 95 17.16 7.97 18.65
C TYR A 95 16.90 9.18 19.56
N ASP A 96 17.84 10.12 19.54
CA ASP A 96 17.69 11.39 20.23
C ASP A 96 16.71 12.33 19.50
N SER A 97 16.38 13.45 20.15
CA SER A 97 15.43 14.42 19.62
C SER A 97 15.91 15.07 18.31
N ILE A 98 17.23 15.24 18.14
CA ILE A 98 17.82 15.84 16.96
C ILE A 98 17.64 14.91 15.74
N THR A 99 17.97 13.63 15.91
CA THR A 99 17.82 12.59 14.87
C THR A 99 16.36 12.42 14.49
N LYS A 100 15.44 12.36 15.47
CA LYS A 100 14.00 12.29 15.21
C LYS A 100 13.50 13.51 14.41
N ALA A 101 14.00 14.71 14.71
CA ALA A 101 13.64 15.92 13.97
C ALA A 101 14.18 15.93 12.54
N GLN A 102 15.39 15.40 12.32
CA GLN A 102 15.98 15.24 10.99
C GLN A 102 15.18 14.25 10.14
N ILE A 103 14.87 13.06 10.68
CA ILE A 103 14.03 12.06 10.00
C ILE A 103 12.65 12.64 9.68
N SER A 104 12.04 13.36 10.62
CA SER A 104 10.73 13.99 10.40
C SER A 104 10.76 15.02 9.28
N THR A 105 11.84 15.80 9.18
CA THR A 105 12.04 16.76 8.08
C THR A 105 12.18 16.03 6.75
N GLN A 106 12.98 14.98 6.70
CA GLN A 106 13.18 14.18 5.49
C GLN A 106 11.87 13.52 5.01
N LEU A 107 11.10 12.92 5.92
CA LEU A 107 9.80 12.33 5.60
C LEU A 107 8.80 13.38 5.09
N LYS A 108 8.81 14.59 5.68
CA LYS A 108 7.98 15.70 5.20
C LYS A 108 8.32 16.05 3.75
N ASP A 109 9.60 16.09 3.40
CA ASP A 109 10.05 16.40 2.04
C ASP A 109 9.62 15.30 1.06
N TYR A 110 9.79 14.02 1.42
CA TYR A 110 9.33 12.88 0.60
C TYR A 110 7.83 12.88 0.38
N ILE A 111 7.03 13.09 1.44
CA ILE A 111 5.57 13.20 1.31
C ILE A 111 5.19 14.42 0.46
N GLY A 112 5.95 15.51 0.59
CA GLY A 112 5.79 16.71 -0.23
C GLY A 112 5.98 16.41 -1.72
N GLU A 113 6.99 15.62 -2.06
CA GLU A 113 7.27 15.18 -3.43
C GLU A 113 6.20 14.21 -3.95
N LEU A 114 5.81 13.20 -3.16
CA LEU A 114 4.71 12.28 -3.53
C LEU A 114 3.43 13.04 -3.86
N ARG A 115 3.07 14.06 -3.08
CA ARG A 115 1.87 14.88 -3.28
C ARG A 115 1.96 15.82 -4.49
N GLN A 116 3.12 15.93 -5.13
CA GLN A 116 3.30 16.68 -6.37
C GLN A 116 3.01 15.85 -7.61
N ILE A 117 3.03 14.51 -7.50
CA ILE A 117 2.70 13.59 -8.58
C ILE A 117 1.27 13.84 -9.07
N GLY A 118 1.09 13.98 -10.39
CA GLY A 118 -0.22 14.15 -11.02
C GLY A 118 -0.70 15.59 -11.20
N ASN A 119 0.03 16.61 -10.71
CA ASN A 119 -0.36 18.01 -10.85
C ASN A 119 -0.18 18.62 -12.26
N GLY A 120 0.23 17.84 -13.28
CA GLY A 120 0.65 18.38 -14.59
C GLY A 120 -0.12 17.92 -15.84
N ASN A 121 -0.65 16.70 -15.92
CA ASN A 121 -0.78 16.02 -17.24
C ASN A 121 -2.15 15.37 -17.57
N GLY A 122 -3.28 15.93 -17.12
CA GLY A 122 -4.52 15.85 -17.94
C GLY A 122 -5.54 14.72 -17.70
N SER A 123 -5.57 14.05 -16.55
CA SER A 123 -6.76 13.29 -16.12
C SER A 123 -6.85 13.25 -14.60
N TYR A 124 -7.82 13.96 -14.02
CA TYR A 124 -8.13 13.89 -12.60
C TYR A 124 -8.83 12.56 -12.31
N TYR A 125 -8.32 11.80 -11.33
CA TYR A 125 -9.02 10.63 -10.81
C TYR A 125 -8.68 10.35 -9.34
N ILE A 126 -9.57 9.63 -8.66
CA ILE A 126 -9.36 9.02 -7.35
C ILE A 126 -9.33 7.51 -7.54
N GLY A 127 -8.17 6.89 -7.31
CA GLY A 127 -7.95 5.47 -7.56
C GLY A 127 -6.49 5.07 -7.36
N SER A 128 -6.18 3.80 -7.59
CA SER A 128 -4.80 3.31 -7.60
C SER A 128 -4.07 3.71 -8.89
N VAL A 129 -2.74 3.60 -8.89
CA VAL A 129 -1.90 3.79 -10.08
C VAL A 129 -2.43 2.96 -11.26
N GLY A 130 -2.43 3.55 -12.46
CA GLY A 130 -2.89 2.90 -13.68
C GLY A 130 -4.42 2.92 -13.85
N PRO A 131 -5.04 4.11 -13.71
CA PRO A 131 -6.45 4.33 -13.31
C PRO A 131 -7.17 3.09 -12.75
N GLY A 132 -6.71 2.59 -11.60
CA GLY A 132 -7.27 1.39 -10.98
C GLY A 132 -8.22 1.69 -9.81
N PRO A 133 -8.81 0.64 -9.22
CA PRO A 133 -9.76 0.79 -8.12
C PRO A 133 -9.11 1.34 -6.86
N VAL A 134 -9.91 1.98 -6.01
CA VAL A 134 -9.54 2.35 -4.64
C VAL A 134 -9.44 1.09 -3.78
N THR A 135 -8.38 1.00 -2.99
CA THR A 135 -8.06 -0.17 -2.14
C THR A 135 -8.48 0.01 -0.68
N ASP A 136 -9.45 0.90 -0.42
CA ASP A 136 -9.96 1.14 0.93
C ASP A 136 -10.82 -0.05 1.40
N PRO A 137 -10.62 -0.58 2.62
CA PRO A 137 -11.41 -1.69 3.16
C PRO A 137 -12.92 -1.47 3.11
N ILE A 138 -13.40 -0.23 3.20
CA ILE A 138 -14.83 0.08 3.10
C ILE A 138 -15.44 -0.33 1.75
N LEU A 139 -14.62 -0.36 0.68
CA LEU A 139 -15.02 -0.74 -0.66
C LEU A 139 -14.65 -2.19 -1.00
N GLU A 140 -14.03 -2.95 -0.09
CA GLU A 140 -13.53 -4.30 -0.36
C GLU A 140 -14.64 -5.24 -0.89
N ASN A 141 -15.82 -5.18 -0.27
CA ASN A 141 -17.01 -5.96 -0.64
C ASN A 141 -18.04 -5.15 -1.45
N TYR A 142 -17.61 -4.07 -2.10
CA TYR A 142 -18.48 -3.21 -2.90
C TYR A 142 -18.17 -3.31 -4.39
N ASP A 143 -19.20 -3.37 -5.24
CA ASP A 143 -19.04 -3.63 -6.68
C ASP A 143 -18.28 -2.52 -7.40
N ASN A 144 -18.61 -1.25 -7.10
CA ASN A 144 -17.94 -0.10 -7.70
C ASN A 144 -16.81 0.41 -6.79
N LYS A 145 -15.57 0.20 -7.22
CA LYS A 145 -14.37 0.65 -6.51
C LYS A 145 -13.64 1.78 -7.22
N GLY A 146 -14.23 2.36 -8.28
CA GLY A 146 -13.57 3.37 -9.12
C GLY A 146 -12.68 2.75 -10.21
N PRO A 147 -11.78 3.54 -10.81
CA PRO A 147 -11.40 4.91 -10.43
C PRO A 147 -12.57 5.89 -10.57
N PHE A 148 -12.57 6.94 -9.74
CA PHE A 148 -13.62 7.97 -9.75
C PHE A 148 -13.09 9.25 -10.39
N THR A 149 -13.90 9.93 -11.20
CA THR A 149 -13.50 11.18 -11.89
C THR A 149 -13.90 12.43 -11.11
N SER A 150 -14.49 12.28 -9.93
CA SER A 150 -14.83 13.39 -9.03
C SER A 150 -14.83 12.95 -7.57
N GLU A 151 -14.50 13.88 -6.68
CA GLU A 151 -14.64 13.69 -5.23
C GLU A 151 -16.09 13.39 -4.83
N ASP A 152 -17.08 13.96 -5.51
CA ASP A 152 -18.50 13.71 -5.20
C ASP A 152 -18.90 12.27 -5.52
N GLU A 153 -18.45 11.73 -6.65
CA GLU A 153 -18.72 10.34 -7.01
C GLU A 153 -18.07 9.37 -6.01
N PHE A 154 -16.82 9.65 -5.61
CA PHE A 154 -16.12 8.89 -4.59
C PHE A 154 -16.86 8.94 -3.24
N ASN A 155 -17.16 10.13 -2.73
CA ASN A 155 -17.85 10.33 -1.45
C ASN A 155 -19.24 9.67 -1.43
N ASN A 156 -20.01 9.80 -2.51
CA ASN A 156 -21.31 9.13 -2.64
C ASN A 156 -21.16 7.60 -2.64
N THR A 157 -20.11 7.07 -3.25
CA THR A 157 -19.82 5.63 -3.27
C THR A 157 -19.44 5.13 -1.88
N LEU A 158 -18.59 5.86 -1.14
CA LEU A 158 -18.27 5.55 0.26
C LEU A 158 -19.52 5.49 1.15
N VAL A 159 -20.42 6.47 1.02
CA VAL A 159 -21.68 6.48 1.79
C VAL A 159 -22.54 5.26 1.44
N LYS A 160 -22.68 4.92 0.15
CA LYS A 160 -23.46 3.74 -0.26
C LYS A 160 -22.84 2.43 0.23
N ALA A 161 -21.53 2.28 0.12
CA ALA A 161 -20.80 1.11 0.61
C ALA A 161 -20.97 0.93 2.12
N TYR A 162 -20.83 2.03 2.88
CA TYR A 162 -21.10 2.03 4.31
C TYR A 162 -22.53 1.57 4.63
N GLN A 163 -23.53 2.11 3.92
CA GLN A 163 -24.93 1.75 4.15
C GLN A 163 -25.24 0.28 3.84
N ALA A 164 -24.54 -0.31 2.87
CA ALA A 164 -24.69 -1.73 2.53
C ALA A 164 -24.15 -2.64 3.65
N GLN A 165 -23.08 -2.22 4.34
CA GLN A 165 -22.46 -2.99 5.43
C GLN A 165 -23.05 -2.69 6.82
N ALA A 166 -23.55 -1.46 7.05
CA ALA A 166 -24.07 -0.99 8.33
C ALA A 166 -25.41 -0.24 8.15
N PRO A 167 -26.57 -0.87 8.43
CA PRO A 167 -27.89 -0.34 8.07
C PRO A 167 -28.43 0.80 8.96
N LYS A 168 -27.60 1.49 9.75
CA LYS A 168 -28.03 2.58 10.62
C LYS A 168 -28.39 3.84 9.81
N ARG A 169 -29.66 3.96 9.44
CA ARG A 169 -30.21 5.04 8.59
C ARG A 169 -29.84 6.46 9.01
N HIS A 170 -29.66 6.73 10.31
CA HIS A 170 -29.32 8.06 10.83
C HIS A 170 -27.89 8.52 10.50
N ILE A 171 -26.98 7.60 10.19
CA ILE A 171 -25.57 7.92 9.92
C ILE A 171 -25.38 8.47 8.51
N LYS A 172 -26.24 8.09 7.55
CA LYS A 172 -26.14 8.53 6.15
C LYS A 172 -26.10 10.06 6.03
N ASN A 173 -27.11 10.73 6.60
CA ASN A 173 -27.24 12.18 6.48
C ASN A 173 -26.08 12.91 7.18
N LEU A 174 -25.58 12.35 8.28
CA LEU A 174 -24.40 12.86 8.97
C LEU A 174 -23.16 12.74 8.08
N LEU A 175 -22.88 11.55 7.52
CA LEU A 175 -21.72 11.32 6.64
C LEU A 175 -21.79 12.17 5.37
N SER A 176 -22.94 12.19 4.69
CA SER A 176 -23.14 13.02 3.50
C SER A 176 -22.93 14.50 3.82
N GLY A 177 -23.47 14.98 4.95
CA GLY A 177 -23.29 16.36 5.39
C GLY A 177 -21.83 16.69 5.70
N MET A 178 -21.09 15.78 6.35
CA MET A 178 -19.66 15.97 6.64
C MET A 178 -18.82 15.99 5.36
N LEU A 179 -19.07 15.06 4.43
CA LEU A 179 -18.33 14.94 3.18
C LEU A 179 -18.61 16.08 2.20
N SER A 180 -19.81 16.68 2.23
CA SER A 180 -20.15 17.81 1.35
C SER A 180 -19.63 19.17 1.82
N GLN A 181 -19.12 19.29 3.05
CA GLN A 181 -18.74 20.58 3.63
C GLN A 181 -17.49 21.20 3.00
N ARG A 182 -16.60 20.38 2.42
CA ARG A 182 -15.31 20.83 1.91
C ARG A 182 -14.95 20.06 0.66
N LYS A 183 -14.37 20.77 -0.31
CA LYS A 183 -13.64 20.16 -1.42
C LYS A 183 -12.19 19.98 -1.02
N HIS A 184 -11.64 18.81 -1.29
CA HIS A 184 -10.28 18.47 -0.93
C HIS A 184 -9.39 18.45 -2.15
N ARG A 185 -8.12 18.82 -1.95
CA ARG A 185 -7.10 18.57 -2.97
C ARG A 185 -6.78 17.08 -2.97
N THR A 186 -7.16 16.39 -4.04
CA THR A 186 -6.76 15.00 -4.29
C THR A 186 -5.27 14.96 -4.62
N VAL A 187 -4.52 14.11 -3.92
CA VAL A 187 -3.07 13.95 -4.09
C VAL A 187 -2.69 12.49 -3.97
N PHE A 188 -1.58 12.11 -4.60
CA PHE A 188 -0.97 10.82 -4.38
C PHE A 188 -0.39 10.73 -2.95
N THR A 189 -0.60 9.60 -2.27
CA THR A 189 -0.14 9.38 -0.89
C THR A 189 0.08 7.89 -0.64
N HIS A 190 0.91 7.57 0.36
CA HIS A 190 1.11 6.22 0.84
C HIS A 190 -0.07 5.79 1.74
N GLY A 191 -0.69 4.64 1.46
CA GLY A 191 -1.90 4.17 2.15
C GLY A 191 -1.69 3.59 3.56
N ASP A 192 -0.46 3.20 3.90
CA ASP A 192 -0.08 2.64 5.21
C ASP A 192 1.25 3.22 5.69
N LEU A 193 1.34 4.55 5.82
CA LEU A 193 2.59 5.20 6.25
C LEU A 193 2.76 5.06 7.76
N ARG A 194 3.65 4.16 8.18
CA ARG A 194 3.94 3.85 9.60
C ARG A 194 5.40 3.48 9.77
N LEU A 195 5.90 3.54 11.01
CA LEU A 195 7.32 3.27 11.33
C LEU A 195 7.82 1.88 10.89
N ALA A 196 6.95 0.87 10.85
CA ALA A 196 7.30 -0.47 10.39
C ALA A 196 7.45 -0.58 8.86
N ASN A 197 6.99 0.43 8.12
CA ASN A 197 7.06 0.51 6.66
C ASN A 197 8.05 1.59 6.19
N ILE A 198 8.92 2.08 7.09
CA ILE A 198 9.99 3.05 6.83
C ILE A 198 11.29 2.45 7.35
#